data_AF-A0A5K1JU45-F1
#
_entry.id   AF-A0A5K1JU45-F1
#
_cell.length_a   1.000
_cell.length_b   1.000
_cell.length_c   1.000
_cell.angle_alpha   90.00
_cell.angle_beta   90.00
_cell.angle_gamma   90.00
#
_symmetry.space_group_name_H-M   'P 1'
#
loop_
_entity.id
_entity.type
_entity.pdbx_description
1 polymer ?
#
loop_
_entity_poly.entity_id
_entity_poly.type
_entity_poly.pdbx_seq_one_letter_code
_entity_poly.pdbx_strand_id
1 'polypeptide(L)'
;MPALERLQLDFDPNTRCGDEELDSLDPDAQEDEEGSWVRYPFFWYPNPEQFPRLTHLTLGPCVSFSLRFPAITTLTSLELECCVTSTIPLNHFMERFLTKFPALQELRLCRVDISPSPGSALSFIPSLCRLRLEHFPLQVASFLSSLAPLPVGMNVHLNRRPRYIGPDLDPESPITALYSLPTDRSVLPVLDLVETVTIHQDWFENYSLFGTTPTGTTVEIAAWVAEDCPEPLDYLADVADAFKNAPVTELRVDGHDKHKMDEEQWAHVLLTFPHLRRVAIVDTREGECDARPGLLKALRSVPSGSSEVLCAELQSLTLVAQRPRHDAEFAAEIVECLAERSVRGRRLQDLCMILVHPKKTGKKSPTFQERQMVYTKTLKTLVGTLRFEEHKPPVHCEYNT
;
A
#
# COMPACT_ATOMS: atom_id res chain seq x y z
N MET A 1 -5.52 38.36 16.04
CA MET A 1 -6.05 37.01 15.77
C MET A 1 -4.87 36.09 15.49
N PRO A 2 -4.79 34.89 16.08
CA PRO A 2 -3.76 33.93 15.69
C PRO A 2 -3.88 33.66 14.20
N ALA A 3 -2.76 33.68 13.48
CA ALA A 3 -2.75 33.43 12.05
C ALA A 3 -3.03 31.95 11.82
N LEU A 4 -4.13 31.64 11.14
CA LEU A 4 -4.55 30.26 10.85
C LEU A 4 -3.54 29.61 9.87
N GLU A 5 -2.94 28.50 10.29
CA GLU A 5 -1.95 27.75 9.47
C GLU A 5 -2.55 26.53 8.77
N ARG A 6 -3.65 25.98 9.31
CA ARG A 6 -4.36 24.82 8.77
C ARG A 6 -5.85 25.11 8.72
N LEU A 7 -6.47 24.80 7.59
CA LEU A 7 -7.92 24.92 7.40
C LEU A 7 -8.44 23.63 6.79
N GLN A 8 -9.43 23.04 7.44
CA GLN A 8 -10.20 21.92 6.92
C GLN A 8 -11.66 22.37 6.82
N LEU A 9 -12.22 22.24 5.62
CA LEU A 9 -13.64 22.43 5.36
C LEU A 9 -14.18 21.08 4.95
N ASP A 10 -14.99 20.49 5.81
CA ASP A 10 -15.57 19.17 5.61
C ASP A 10 -16.99 19.22 6.18
N PHE A 11 -17.95 18.88 5.34
CA PHE A 11 -19.36 18.90 5.70
C PHE A 11 -19.92 17.50 5.47
N ASP A 12 -20.18 16.81 6.58
CA ASP A 12 -20.77 15.48 6.55
C ASP A 12 -22.21 15.54 6.01
N PRO A 13 -22.52 14.89 4.87
CA PRO A 13 -23.89 14.76 4.41
C PRO A 13 -24.78 13.99 5.40
N ASN A 14 -24.18 13.17 6.28
CA ASN A 14 -24.86 12.26 7.22
C ASN A 14 -25.07 12.82 8.62
N THR A 15 -25.08 14.14 8.83
CA THR A 15 -25.68 14.70 10.04
C THR A 15 -27.18 14.38 10.06
N ARG A 16 -27.51 13.21 10.63
CA ARG A 16 -28.79 12.88 11.24
C ARG A 16 -29.01 13.88 12.38
N CYS A 17 -29.43 15.09 12.03
CA CYS A 17 -30.17 15.91 12.95
C CYS A 17 -31.52 15.21 13.08
N GLY A 18 -31.71 14.51 14.21
CA GLY A 18 -32.98 13.90 14.54
C GLY A 18 -34.09 14.93 14.48
N ASP A 19 -35.24 14.50 13.96
CA ASP A 19 -36.56 15.03 14.24
C ASP A 19 -36.71 16.55 14.20
N GLU A 20 -36.50 17.20 13.06
CA GLU A 20 -37.35 18.34 12.68
C GLU A 20 -37.70 18.24 11.20
N GLU A 21 -38.98 18.01 10.94
CA GLU A 21 -39.63 18.11 9.63
C GLU A 21 -39.32 19.48 9.00
N LEU A 22 -38.33 19.51 8.11
CA LEU A 22 -38.25 20.54 7.10
C LEU A 22 -38.84 19.95 5.83
N ASP A 23 -40.06 20.40 5.53
CA ASP A 23 -40.84 20.03 4.36
C ASP A 23 -40.03 20.11 3.07
N SER A 24 -40.40 19.17 2.19
CA SER A 24 -39.89 18.94 0.85
C SER A 24 -39.94 20.18 -0.04
N LEU A 25 -38.78 20.52 -0.61
CA LEU A 25 -38.72 21.18 -1.91
C LEU A 25 -38.02 20.23 -2.90
N ASP A 26 -38.84 19.45 -3.59
CA ASP A 26 -38.50 18.72 -4.81
C ASP A 26 -38.75 19.66 -6.02
N PRO A 27 -37.90 19.64 -7.06
CA PRO A 27 -38.30 18.84 -8.23
C PRO A 27 -37.15 18.13 -9.00
N ASP A 28 -35.90 18.17 -8.54
CA ASP A 28 -34.73 17.63 -9.24
C ASP A 28 -33.81 16.81 -8.31
N ALA A 29 -34.36 15.77 -7.68
CA ALA A 29 -33.56 14.75 -7.01
C ALA A 29 -32.47 14.19 -7.94
N GLN A 30 -31.22 14.64 -7.77
CA GLN A 30 -30.05 13.91 -8.25
C GLN A 30 -29.46 13.22 -7.04
N GLU A 31 -29.89 11.98 -6.80
CA GLU A 31 -29.07 11.04 -6.05
C GLU A 31 -27.81 10.75 -6.89
N ASP A 32 -26.64 10.59 -6.27
CA ASP A 32 -25.46 10.10 -6.97
C ASP A 32 -25.60 8.61 -7.32
N GLU A 33 -24.65 8.03 -8.07
CA GLU A 33 -24.66 6.60 -8.44
C GLU A 33 -24.67 5.65 -7.21
N GLU A 34 -24.49 6.19 -5.98
CA GLU A 34 -24.47 5.48 -4.70
C GLU A 34 -25.74 5.75 -3.85
N GLY A 35 -26.74 6.50 -4.35
CA GLY A 35 -28.03 6.73 -3.67
C GLY A 35 -28.01 7.79 -2.56
N SER A 36 -27.02 8.69 -2.54
CA SER A 36 -26.90 9.76 -1.54
C SER A 36 -27.60 11.06 -1.97
N TRP A 37 -28.28 11.72 -1.03
CA TRP A 37 -28.97 13.00 -1.25
C TRP A 37 -27.96 14.13 -1.58
N VAL A 38 -28.06 14.73 -2.78
CA VAL A 38 -27.30 15.94 -3.12
C VAL A 38 -27.85 17.14 -2.34
N ARG A 39 -27.18 17.51 -1.25
CA ARG A 39 -27.35 18.83 -0.62
C ARG A 39 -26.56 19.89 -1.39
N TYR A 40 -27.08 21.12 -1.42
CA TYR A 40 -26.41 22.27 -2.04
C TYR A 40 -24.97 22.38 -1.53
N PRO A 41 -23.96 22.40 -2.41
CA PRO A 41 -22.57 22.42 -1.97
C PRO A 41 -22.26 23.74 -1.26
N PHE A 42 -21.42 23.67 -0.22
CA PHE A 42 -20.82 24.85 0.36
C PHE A 42 -19.83 25.45 -0.64
N PHE A 43 -20.20 26.57 -1.23
CA PHE A 43 -19.31 27.31 -2.11
C PHE A 43 -18.36 28.17 -1.31
N TRP A 44 -17.09 27.81 -1.31
CA TRP A 44 -16.08 28.57 -0.60
C TRP A 44 -15.43 29.63 -1.50
N TYR A 45 -15.53 30.90 -1.09
CA TYR A 45 -14.92 32.04 -1.77
C TYR A 45 -13.99 32.81 -0.80
N PRO A 46 -12.77 32.30 -0.54
CA PRO A 46 -11.85 32.98 0.35
C PRO A 46 -11.31 34.27 -0.27
N ASN A 47 -11.04 35.26 0.58
CA ASN A 47 -10.27 36.44 0.20
C ASN A 47 -8.76 36.15 0.43
N PRO A 48 -7.87 36.50 -0.52
CA PRO A 48 -6.42 36.28 -0.38
C PRO A 48 -5.81 36.75 0.96
N GLU A 49 -6.35 37.83 1.54
CA GLU A 49 -5.81 38.42 2.77
C GLU A 49 -6.30 37.73 4.06
N GLN A 50 -7.32 36.87 3.98
CA GLN A 50 -7.91 36.23 5.16
C GLN A 50 -6.97 35.22 5.81
N PHE A 51 -6.12 34.55 5.02
CA PHE A 51 -5.30 33.44 5.50
C PHE A 51 -3.82 33.58 5.08
N PRO A 52 -3.10 34.63 5.53
CA PRO A 52 -1.76 34.96 5.07
C PRO A 52 -0.67 33.98 5.51
N ARG A 53 -0.99 33.01 6.38
CA ARG A 53 -0.07 31.95 6.84
C ARG A 53 -0.61 30.54 6.59
N LEU A 54 -1.63 30.40 5.75
CA LEU A 54 -2.20 29.09 5.47
C LEU A 54 -1.16 28.22 4.75
N THR A 55 -0.82 27.09 5.36
CA THR A 55 0.14 26.12 4.83
C THR A 55 -0.54 24.81 4.44
N HIS A 56 -1.64 24.46 5.10
CA HIS A 56 -2.40 23.24 4.81
C HIS A 56 -3.86 23.58 4.56
N LEU A 57 -4.41 23.06 3.48
CA LEU A 57 -5.80 23.22 3.11
C LEU A 57 -6.40 21.87 2.72
N THR A 58 -7.45 21.47 3.44
CA THR A 58 -8.26 20.29 3.11
C THR A 58 -9.67 20.74 2.76
N LEU A 59 -10.11 20.40 1.55
CA LEU A 59 -11.50 20.56 1.10
C LEU A 59 -12.11 19.17 0.97
N GLY A 60 -13.09 18.90 1.81
CA GLY A 60 -13.76 17.60 1.91
C GLY A 60 -15.10 17.53 1.18
N PRO A 61 -15.88 16.48 1.49
CA PRO A 61 -17.25 16.30 1.01
C PRO A 61 -18.11 17.56 1.09
N CYS A 62 -19.02 17.69 0.12
CA CYS A 62 -19.97 18.81 0.01
C CYS A 62 -19.33 20.21 -0.12
N VAL A 63 -18.01 20.34 -0.26
CA VAL A 63 -17.35 21.60 -0.61
C VAL A 63 -17.20 21.72 -2.12
N SER A 64 -17.62 22.86 -2.68
CA SER A 64 -17.32 23.24 -4.06
C SER A 64 -16.31 24.38 -4.08
N PHE A 65 -15.32 24.28 -4.98
CA PHE A 65 -14.33 25.32 -5.20
C PHE A 65 -14.31 25.78 -6.66
N SER A 66 -13.96 27.05 -6.86
CA SER A 66 -13.83 27.63 -8.20
C SER A 66 -12.40 27.52 -8.70
N LEU A 67 -12.21 27.27 -10.00
CA LEU A 67 -10.91 27.46 -10.66
C LEU A 67 -10.40 28.90 -10.57
N ARG A 68 -11.27 29.87 -10.23
CA ARG A 68 -10.91 31.27 -9.92
C ARG A 68 -10.47 31.49 -8.46
N PHE A 69 -10.10 30.41 -7.76
CA PHE A 69 -9.56 30.44 -6.40
C PHE A 69 -8.50 31.54 -6.19
N PRO A 70 -8.40 32.20 -5.03
CA PRO A 70 -7.32 33.16 -4.77
C PRO A 70 -5.94 32.47 -4.73
N ALA A 71 -4.89 33.23 -5.02
CA ALA A 71 -3.52 32.75 -4.83
C ALA A 71 -3.19 32.69 -3.33
N ILE A 72 -2.65 31.56 -2.89
CA ILE A 72 -2.20 31.33 -1.51
C ILE A 72 -0.75 30.87 -1.59
N THR A 73 0.17 31.84 -1.56
CA THR A 73 1.60 31.60 -1.84
C THR A 73 2.31 30.84 -0.72
N THR A 74 1.72 30.76 0.47
CA THR A 74 2.25 30.01 1.62
C THR A 74 1.79 28.56 1.66
N LEU A 75 0.86 28.15 0.78
CA LEU A 75 0.26 26.82 0.81
C LEU A 75 1.29 25.77 0.39
N THR A 76 1.58 24.83 1.28
CA THR A 76 2.53 23.72 1.06
C THR A 76 1.84 22.38 0.90
N SER A 77 0.60 22.22 1.40
CA SER A 77 -0.18 20.99 1.31
C SER A 77 -1.62 21.31 0.91
N LEU A 78 -2.11 20.62 -0.12
CA LEU A 78 -3.48 20.70 -0.61
C LEU A 78 -4.10 19.31 -0.69
N GLU A 79 -5.24 19.16 -0.07
CA GLU A 79 -6.06 17.95 -0.11
C GLU A 79 -7.45 18.30 -0.62
N LEU A 80 -7.87 17.56 -1.65
CA LEU A 80 -9.20 17.63 -2.23
C LEU A 80 -9.82 16.23 -2.12
N GLU A 81 -10.89 16.13 -1.34
CA GLU A 81 -11.56 14.87 -1.02
C GLU A 81 -13.05 14.99 -1.33
N CYS A 82 -13.57 14.15 -2.23
CA CYS A 82 -14.99 14.10 -2.59
C CYS A 82 -15.62 15.48 -2.88
N CYS A 83 -14.83 16.42 -3.41
CA CYS A 83 -15.31 17.78 -3.64
C CYS A 83 -16.40 17.80 -4.70
N VAL A 84 -17.47 18.56 -4.47
CA VAL A 84 -18.57 18.72 -5.42
C VAL A 84 -18.14 19.70 -6.51
N THR A 85 -17.72 19.16 -7.65
CA THR A 85 -17.25 19.96 -8.80
C THR A 85 -17.79 19.38 -10.09
N SER A 86 -18.06 20.23 -11.08
CA SER A 86 -18.18 19.76 -12.47
C SER A 86 -16.83 19.20 -12.91
N THR A 87 -16.83 18.13 -13.72
CA THR A 87 -15.62 17.51 -14.27
C THR A 87 -14.59 18.57 -14.70
N ILE A 88 -13.42 18.58 -14.07
CA ILE A 88 -12.39 19.59 -14.30
C ILE A 88 -11.40 19.05 -15.34
N PRO A 89 -11.16 19.74 -16.47
CA PRO A 89 -10.07 19.39 -17.38
C PRO A 89 -8.71 19.45 -16.68
N LEU A 90 -7.91 18.39 -16.80
CA LEU A 90 -6.61 18.30 -16.12
C LEU A 90 -5.69 19.48 -16.45
N ASN A 91 -5.64 19.93 -17.70
CA ASN A 91 -4.87 21.11 -18.08
C ASN A 91 -5.31 22.38 -17.31
N HIS A 92 -6.61 22.59 -17.13
CA HIS A 92 -7.11 23.71 -16.32
C HIS A 92 -6.76 23.54 -14.84
N PHE A 93 -6.85 22.32 -14.32
CA PHE A 93 -6.45 22.03 -12.95
C PHE A 93 -4.97 22.35 -12.72
N MET A 94 -4.09 21.85 -13.57
CA MET A 94 -2.64 22.05 -13.44
C MET A 94 -2.23 23.50 -13.73
N GLU A 95 -2.64 24.07 -14.86
CA GLU A 95 -2.10 25.36 -15.34
C GLU A 95 -2.82 26.57 -14.74
N ARG A 96 -4.07 26.44 -14.30
CA ARG A 96 -4.86 27.57 -13.79
C ARG A 96 -5.11 27.50 -12.29
N PHE A 97 -5.37 26.30 -11.76
CA PHE A 97 -5.69 26.16 -10.35
C PHE A 97 -4.43 25.97 -9.51
N LEU A 98 -3.60 24.96 -9.82
CA LEU A 98 -2.44 24.68 -8.97
C LEU A 98 -1.30 25.71 -9.08
N THR A 99 -1.18 26.44 -10.19
CA THR A 99 -0.21 27.55 -10.35
C THR A 99 -0.39 28.68 -9.34
N LYS A 100 -1.54 28.72 -8.65
CA LYS A 100 -1.86 29.66 -7.57
C LYS A 100 -1.18 29.32 -6.25
N PHE A 101 -0.54 28.16 -6.17
CA PHE A 101 0.12 27.62 -4.99
C PHE A 101 1.59 27.31 -5.31
N PRO A 102 2.43 28.34 -5.55
CA PRO A 102 3.82 28.15 -5.99
C PRO A 102 4.73 27.45 -4.97
N ALA A 103 4.32 27.35 -3.70
CA ALA A 103 5.05 26.65 -2.64
C ALA A 103 4.51 25.23 -2.39
N LEU A 104 3.58 24.72 -3.21
CA LEU A 104 2.92 23.45 -2.98
C LEU A 104 3.91 22.28 -3.08
N GLN A 105 4.02 21.51 -2.01
CA GLN A 105 4.90 20.35 -1.88
C GLN A 105 4.13 19.03 -1.87
N GLU A 106 2.88 19.06 -1.43
CA GLU A 106 2.03 17.88 -1.28
C GLU A 106 0.65 18.11 -1.89
N LEU A 107 0.24 17.20 -2.77
CA LEU A 107 -1.08 17.18 -3.39
C LEU A 107 -1.74 15.82 -3.13
N ARG A 108 -2.90 15.85 -2.47
CA ARG A 108 -3.77 14.69 -2.30
C ARG A 108 -5.08 14.89 -3.03
N LEU A 109 -5.43 13.95 -3.90
CA LEU A 109 -6.69 13.92 -4.63
C LEU A 109 -7.42 12.62 -4.31
N CYS A 110 -8.56 12.72 -3.65
CA CYS A 110 -9.43 11.60 -3.32
C CYS A 110 -10.81 11.83 -3.96
N ARG A 111 -11.22 10.95 -4.89
CA ARG A 111 -12.54 11.03 -5.55
C ARG A 111 -12.85 12.41 -6.16
N VAL A 112 -11.85 13.02 -6.82
CA VAL A 112 -12.02 14.30 -7.53
C VAL A 112 -12.11 14.01 -9.02
N ASP A 113 -13.22 14.41 -9.63
CA ASP A 113 -13.49 14.18 -11.05
C ASP A 113 -12.66 15.11 -11.95
N ILE A 114 -11.46 14.65 -12.30
CA ILE A 114 -10.53 15.33 -13.20
C ILE A 114 -10.47 14.58 -14.51
N SER A 115 -10.91 15.21 -15.59
CA SER A 115 -10.84 14.62 -16.92
C SER A 115 -9.40 14.66 -17.44
N PRO A 116 -8.80 13.50 -17.78
CA PRO A 116 -7.46 13.45 -18.34
C PRO A 116 -7.41 14.17 -19.69
N SER A 117 -6.25 14.74 -20.02
CA SER A 117 -6.02 15.48 -21.27
C SER A 117 -5.07 14.68 -22.17
N PRO A 118 -5.59 13.81 -23.05
CA PRO A 118 -4.74 12.95 -23.88
C PRO A 118 -3.83 13.78 -24.79
N GLY A 119 -2.53 13.47 -24.78
CA GLY A 119 -1.54 14.10 -25.66
C GLY A 119 -0.97 15.45 -25.18
N SER A 120 -1.36 15.94 -24.00
CA SER A 120 -0.83 17.20 -23.44
C SER A 120 0.35 16.92 -22.52
N ALA A 121 1.56 17.39 -22.89
CA ALA A 121 2.68 17.46 -21.96
C ALA A 121 2.46 18.66 -21.03
N LEU A 122 1.93 18.40 -19.82
CA LEU A 122 1.65 19.45 -18.85
C LEU A 122 2.92 19.79 -18.06
N SER A 123 3.15 21.08 -17.81
CA SER A 123 4.25 21.51 -16.94
C SER A 123 3.98 21.08 -15.50
N PHE A 124 4.84 20.23 -14.96
CA PHE A 124 4.77 19.81 -13.56
C PHE A 124 5.15 20.97 -12.62
N ILE A 125 4.58 21.01 -11.43
CA ILE A 125 4.87 22.04 -10.42
C ILE A 125 6.23 21.73 -9.79
N PRO A 126 7.25 22.58 -9.94
CA PRO A 126 8.61 22.22 -9.54
C PRO A 126 8.79 21.92 -8.04
N SER A 127 7.94 22.49 -7.18
CA SER A 127 7.98 22.29 -5.73
C SER A 127 7.28 21.01 -5.27
N LEU A 128 6.44 20.40 -6.11
CA LEU A 128 5.61 19.25 -5.72
C LEU A 128 6.49 18.00 -5.60
N CYS A 129 6.58 17.44 -4.39
CA CYS A 129 7.43 16.29 -4.08
C CYS A 129 6.66 15.10 -3.49
N ARG A 130 5.35 15.26 -3.25
CA ARG A 130 4.45 14.19 -2.82
C ARG A 130 3.13 14.27 -3.59
N LEU A 131 2.74 13.15 -4.17
CA LEU A 131 1.47 12.99 -4.87
C LEU A 131 0.72 11.80 -4.30
N ARG A 132 -0.50 12.04 -3.84
CA ARG A 132 -1.41 10.99 -3.38
C ARG A 132 -2.67 11.00 -4.24
N LEU A 133 -2.96 9.88 -4.90
CA LEU A 133 -4.13 9.70 -5.75
C LEU A 133 -4.97 8.55 -5.22
N GLU A 134 -6.25 8.81 -4.98
CA GLU A 134 -7.23 7.81 -4.58
C GLU A 134 -8.46 7.91 -5.48
N HIS A 135 -8.61 6.96 -6.40
CA HIS A 135 -9.72 6.92 -7.35
C HIS A 135 -9.86 5.53 -7.98
N PHE A 136 -10.82 5.40 -8.89
CA PHE A 136 -10.92 4.30 -9.84
C PHE A 136 -9.64 4.13 -10.67
N PRO A 137 -9.24 2.88 -10.94
CA PRO A 137 -7.91 2.53 -11.47
C PRO A 137 -7.58 3.22 -12.80
N LEU A 138 -8.50 3.19 -13.77
CA LEU A 138 -8.27 3.78 -15.09
C LEU A 138 -8.13 5.31 -15.04
N GLN A 139 -8.76 5.96 -14.08
CA GLN A 139 -8.62 7.41 -13.91
C GLN A 139 -7.26 7.76 -13.30
N VAL A 140 -6.79 6.99 -12.30
CA VAL A 140 -5.44 7.13 -11.74
C VAL A 140 -4.39 6.94 -12.84
N ALA A 141 -4.47 5.86 -13.61
CA ALA A 141 -3.52 5.58 -14.68
C ALA A 141 -3.52 6.67 -15.76
N SER A 142 -4.70 7.17 -16.16
CA SER A 142 -4.83 8.24 -17.16
C SER A 142 -4.30 9.59 -16.66
N PHE A 143 -4.54 9.90 -15.38
CA PHE A 143 -4.03 11.10 -14.72
C PHE A 143 -2.49 11.09 -14.72
N LEU A 144 -1.88 10.00 -14.25
CA LEU A 144 -0.42 9.83 -14.20
C LEU A 144 0.21 9.91 -15.60
N SER A 145 -0.39 9.23 -16.59
CA SER A 145 0.10 9.25 -17.97
C SER A 145 0.10 10.66 -18.58
N SER A 146 -0.84 11.51 -18.17
CA SER A 146 -0.93 12.90 -18.64
C SER A 146 0.12 13.84 -17.98
N LEU A 147 0.72 13.40 -16.87
CA LEU A 147 1.78 14.12 -16.16
C LEU A 147 3.18 13.54 -16.44
N ALA A 148 3.27 12.59 -17.36
CA ALA A 148 4.49 11.83 -17.61
C ALA A 148 5.60 12.67 -18.27
N PRO A 149 6.88 12.38 -17.96
CA PRO A 149 7.34 11.54 -16.86
C PRO A 149 7.28 12.29 -15.52
N LEU A 150 6.95 11.59 -14.44
CA LEU A 150 6.99 12.17 -13.10
C LEU A 150 8.44 12.31 -12.59
N PRO A 151 8.72 13.28 -11.71
CA PRO A 151 10.06 13.45 -11.15
C PRO A 151 10.52 12.21 -10.38
N VAL A 152 11.78 11.81 -10.61
CA VAL A 152 12.39 10.61 -10.00
C VAL A 152 12.36 10.61 -8.46
N GLY A 153 12.54 11.78 -7.84
CA GLY A 153 12.56 11.93 -6.38
C GLY A 153 11.19 12.15 -5.74
N MET A 154 10.09 12.04 -6.51
CA MET A 154 8.74 12.29 -6.00
C MET A 154 8.20 11.09 -5.24
N ASN A 155 7.63 11.33 -4.06
CA ASN A 155 6.91 10.30 -3.31
C ASN A 155 5.52 10.13 -3.91
N VAL A 156 5.13 8.88 -4.16
CA VAL A 156 3.87 8.55 -4.83
C VAL A 156 3.07 7.59 -3.95
N HIS A 157 1.81 7.90 -3.72
CA HIS A 157 0.85 6.98 -3.11
C HIS A 157 -0.36 6.86 -4.02
N LEU A 158 -0.62 5.66 -4.53
CA LEU A 158 -1.77 5.35 -5.36
C LEU A 158 -2.65 4.40 -4.57
N ASN A 159 -3.90 4.77 -4.35
CA ASN A 159 -4.86 3.88 -3.74
C ASN A 159 -6.05 3.65 -4.68
N ARG A 160 -6.19 2.41 -5.15
CA ARG A 160 -7.28 2.00 -6.01
C ARG A 160 -8.55 1.80 -5.19
N ARG A 161 -9.63 2.51 -5.54
CA ARG A 161 -10.96 2.16 -5.04
C ARG A 161 -11.58 1.01 -5.84
N PRO A 162 -12.36 0.12 -5.21
CA PRO A 162 -13.09 -0.89 -5.94
C PRO A 162 -14.18 -0.18 -6.76
N ARG A 163 -14.40 -0.66 -7.98
CA ARG A 163 -15.54 -0.28 -8.79
C ARG A 163 -16.44 -1.49 -8.88
N TYR A 164 -17.73 -1.32 -8.68
CA TYR A 164 -18.70 -2.40 -8.81
C TYR A 164 -19.47 -2.22 -10.13
N ILE A 165 -19.63 -3.31 -10.88
CA ILE A 165 -20.21 -3.28 -12.23
C ILE A 165 -21.40 -4.22 -12.30
N GLY A 166 -22.46 -3.78 -12.98
CA GLY A 166 -23.64 -4.59 -13.26
C GLY A 166 -24.67 -4.60 -12.14
N PRO A 167 -25.82 -5.28 -12.37
CA PRO A 167 -26.93 -5.31 -11.43
C PRO A 167 -26.61 -6.07 -10.13
N ASP A 168 -25.66 -7.00 -10.19
CA ASP A 168 -25.24 -7.84 -9.07
C ASP A 168 -24.13 -7.18 -8.21
N LEU A 169 -23.67 -5.98 -8.60
CA LEU A 169 -22.62 -5.22 -7.93
C LEU A 169 -21.33 -6.03 -7.76
N ASP A 170 -20.90 -6.73 -8.81
CA ASP A 170 -19.64 -7.48 -8.79
C ASP A 170 -18.43 -6.53 -8.88
N PRO A 171 -17.32 -6.79 -8.15
CA PRO A 171 -16.12 -5.98 -8.25
C PRO A 171 -15.48 -6.08 -9.64
N GLU A 172 -15.01 -4.95 -10.17
CA GLU A 172 -14.32 -4.83 -11.45
C GLU A 172 -13.00 -5.60 -11.44
N SER A 173 -12.90 -6.63 -12.28
CA SER A 173 -11.65 -7.35 -12.56
C SER A 173 -10.72 -6.56 -13.51
N PRO A 174 -9.39 -6.73 -13.42
CA PRO A 174 -8.69 -7.58 -12.45
C PRO A 174 -8.64 -6.91 -11.08
N ILE A 175 -8.74 -7.68 -9.99
CA ILE A 175 -8.62 -7.16 -8.62
C ILE A 175 -7.13 -7.19 -8.24
N THR A 176 -6.36 -6.18 -8.66
CA THR A 176 -4.93 -6.02 -8.34
C THR A 176 -4.64 -4.55 -8.06
N ALA A 177 -3.65 -4.30 -7.19
CA ALA A 177 -3.13 -2.96 -6.93
C ALA A 177 -2.44 -2.37 -8.18
N LEU A 178 -1.93 -3.23 -9.07
CA LEU A 178 -1.23 -2.79 -10.27
C LEU A 178 -2.15 -2.16 -11.32
N TYR A 179 -3.45 -2.38 -11.24
CA TYR A 179 -4.40 -1.88 -12.24
C TYR A 179 -4.51 -0.35 -12.26
N SER A 180 -4.10 0.32 -11.18
CA SER A 180 -4.00 1.79 -11.11
C SER A 180 -2.75 2.36 -11.78
N LEU A 181 -1.82 1.51 -12.20
CA LEU A 181 -0.57 1.96 -12.80
C LEU A 181 -0.72 2.14 -14.32
N PRO A 182 -0.05 3.14 -14.92
CA PRO A 182 0.04 3.27 -16.36
C PRO A 182 0.64 2.03 -17.04
N THR A 183 0.18 1.75 -18.26
CA THR A 183 0.78 0.68 -19.10
C THR A 183 2.25 0.96 -19.41
N ASP A 184 2.60 2.22 -19.67
CA ASP A 184 3.98 2.66 -19.77
C ASP A 184 4.56 2.92 -18.37
N ARG A 185 5.47 2.06 -17.93
CA ARG A 185 6.09 2.15 -16.60
C ARG A 185 7.06 3.33 -16.47
N SER A 186 7.56 3.87 -17.59
CA SER A 186 8.48 5.02 -17.57
C SER A 186 7.85 6.31 -17.02
N VAL A 187 6.51 6.35 -16.94
CA VAL A 187 5.75 7.42 -16.27
C VAL A 187 6.16 7.57 -14.80
N LEU A 188 6.49 6.46 -14.13
CA LEU A 188 6.87 6.38 -12.72
C LEU A 188 8.30 5.86 -12.57
N PRO A 189 9.33 6.67 -12.89
CA PRO A 189 10.72 6.21 -12.88
C PRO A 189 11.22 5.80 -11.50
N VAL A 190 10.53 6.21 -10.42
CA VAL A 190 10.82 5.77 -9.05
C VAL A 190 10.71 4.24 -8.88
N LEU A 191 9.84 3.57 -9.66
CA LEU A 191 9.65 2.12 -9.57
C LEU A 191 10.95 1.35 -9.86
N ASP A 192 11.74 1.81 -10.83
CA ASP A 192 12.99 1.18 -11.24
C ASP A 192 14.15 1.41 -10.25
N LEU A 193 13.94 2.19 -9.19
CA LEU A 193 14.96 2.56 -8.20
C LEU A 193 14.72 1.95 -6.81
N VAL A 194 13.66 1.16 -6.65
CA VAL A 194 13.30 0.57 -5.36
C VAL A 194 14.30 -0.51 -4.94
N GLU A 195 14.78 -0.42 -3.70
CA GLU A 195 15.67 -1.43 -3.09
C GLU A 195 14.96 -2.29 -2.05
N THR A 196 13.93 -1.74 -1.39
CA THR A 196 13.19 -2.44 -0.35
C THR A 196 11.70 -2.44 -0.67
N VAL A 197 11.07 -3.61 -0.66
CA VAL A 197 9.63 -3.77 -0.89
C VAL A 197 8.99 -4.42 0.34
N THR A 198 7.89 -3.85 0.79
CA THR A 198 7.02 -4.43 1.82
C THR A 198 5.65 -4.69 1.23
N ILE A 199 5.20 -5.94 1.32
CA ILE A 199 3.81 -6.33 1.15
C ILE A 199 3.14 -6.12 2.51
N HIS A 200 2.08 -5.32 2.53
CA HIS A 200 1.33 -5.04 3.75
C HIS A 200 -0.16 -5.11 3.46
N GLN A 201 -0.92 -5.75 4.35
CA GLN A 201 -2.37 -5.79 4.26
C GLN A 201 -3.01 -5.43 5.59
N ASP A 202 -3.69 -4.29 5.61
CA ASP A 202 -4.54 -3.86 6.71
C ASP A 202 -5.93 -4.49 6.55
N TRP A 203 -6.17 -5.58 7.27
CA TRP A 203 -7.46 -6.30 7.28
C TRP A 203 -7.95 -6.76 5.89
N PHE A 204 -9.22 -7.14 5.78
CA PHE A 204 -9.86 -7.45 4.49
C PHE A 204 -9.92 -6.25 3.54
N GLU A 205 -9.61 -5.03 4.02
CA GLU A 205 -10.02 -3.80 3.34
C GLU A 205 -8.95 -3.22 2.42
N ASN A 206 -7.66 -3.24 2.79
CA ASN A 206 -6.64 -2.57 1.99
C ASN A 206 -5.33 -3.36 1.92
N TYR A 207 -4.94 -3.70 0.69
CA TYR A 207 -3.66 -4.30 0.37
C TYR A 207 -2.73 -3.25 -0.24
N SER A 208 -1.47 -3.23 0.17
CA SER A 208 -0.47 -2.26 -0.28
C SER A 208 0.89 -2.89 -0.58
N LEU A 209 1.51 -2.39 -1.64
CA LEU A 209 2.90 -2.60 -1.99
C LEU A 209 3.69 -1.33 -1.73
N PHE A 210 4.56 -1.37 -0.74
CA PHE A 210 5.35 -0.24 -0.32
C PHE A 210 6.82 -0.41 -0.72
N GLY A 211 7.27 0.38 -1.69
CA GLY A 211 8.65 0.45 -2.17
C GLY A 211 9.40 1.64 -1.58
N THR A 212 10.68 1.46 -1.25
CA THR A 212 11.58 2.55 -0.86
C THR A 212 12.90 2.49 -1.63
N THR A 213 13.36 3.65 -2.06
CA THR A 213 14.63 3.86 -2.78
C THR A 213 15.79 4.12 -1.81
N PRO A 214 17.07 4.03 -2.24
CA PRO A 214 18.22 4.32 -1.39
C PRO A 214 18.22 5.76 -0.82
N THR A 215 17.59 6.69 -1.54
CA THR A 215 17.49 8.11 -1.13
C THR A 215 16.31 8.38 -0.19
N GLY A 216 15.51 7.36 0.13
CA GLY A 216 14.34 7.49 1.00
C GLY A 216 13.06 7.95 0.29
N THR A 217 13.06 8.05 -1.03
CA THR A 217 11.82 8.26 -1.81
C THR A 217 10.95 7.01 -1.74
N THR A 218 9.66 7.19 -1.50
CA THR A 218 8.69 6.11 -1.29
C THR A 218 7.69 6.03 -2.44
N VAL A 219 7.30 4.80 -2.78
CA VAL A 219 6.19 4.52 -3.69
C VAL A 219 5.26 3.51 -3.02
N GLU A 220 3.98 3.85 -2.91
CA GLU A 220 2.96 2.97 -2.37
C GLU A 220 1.89 2.73 -3.42
N ILE A 221 1.65 1.46 -3.74
CA ILE A 221 0.63 1.03 -4.67
C ILE A 221 -0.35 0.18 -3.88
N ALA A 222 -1.51 0.74 -3.58
CA ALA A 222 -2.52 0.15 -2.74
C ALA A 222 -3.82 -0.10 -3.50
N ALA A 223 -4.60 -1.06 -3.02
CA ALA A 223 -5.94 -1.32 -3.48
C ALA A 223 -6.83 -1.76 -2.34
N TRP A 224 -8.03 -1.18 -2.35
CA TRP A 224 -9.14 -1.67 -1.57
C TRP A 224 -9.56 -3.06 -2.09
N VAL A 225 -9.60 -4.04 -1.19
CA VAL A 225 -10.00 -5.42 -1.49
C VAL A 225 -11.41 -5.62 -0.95
N ALA A 226 -12.29 -6.21 -1.75
CA ALA A 226 -13.62 -6.58 -1.29
C ALA A 226 -13.54 -7.82 -0.37
N GLU A 227 -14.35 -7.86 0.69
CA GLU A 227 -14.38 -8.99 1.64
C GLU A 227 -14.64 -10.34 0.95
N ASP A 228 -15.56 -10.32 -0.03
CA ASP A 228 -15.92 -11.47 -0.87
C ASP A 228 -15.22 -11.43 -2.24
N CYS A 229 -13.93 -11.12 -2.27
CA CYS A 229 -13.14 -11.11 -3.50
C CYS A 229 -13.23 -12.49 -4.20
N PRO A 230 -13.80 -12.58 -5.41
CA PRO A 230 -14.00 -13.86 -6.10
C PRO A 230 -12.68 -14.47 -6.62
N GLU A 231 -11.67 -13.63 -6.85
CA GLU A 231 -10.37 -14.02 -7.39
C GLU A 231 -9.31 -14.07 -6.27
N PRO A 232 -8.45 -15.10 -6.21
CA PRO A 232 -7.31 -15.09 -5.32
C PRO A 232 -6.29 -14.03 -5.76
N LEU A 233 -5.93 -13.12 -4.86
CA LEU A 233 -4.86 -12.14 -5.07
C LEU A 233 -3.49 -12.82 -5.06
N ASP A 234 -2.67 -12.54 -6.07
CA ASP A 234 -1.27 -12.96 -6.13
C ASP A 234 -0.34 -11.79 -5.80
N TYR A 235 -0.09 -11.62 -4.51
CA TYR A 235 0.76 -10.55 -4.00
C TYR A 235 2.21 -10.63 -4.49
N LEU A 236 2.73 -11.86 -4.68
CA LEU A 236 4.12 -12.04 -5.09
C LEU A 236 4.29 -11.76 -6.59
N ALA A 237 3.31 -12.14 -7.41
CA ALA A 237 3.26 -11.74 -8.81
C ALA A 237 3.11 -10.22 -8.96
N ASP A 238 2.24 -9.57 -8.17
CA ASP A 238 2.11 -8.11 -8.19
C ASP A 238 3.43 -7.41 -7.85
N VAL A 239 4.16 -7.88 -6.83
CA VAL A 239 5.50 -7.35 -6.50
C VAL A 239 6.48 -7.56 -7.65
N ALA A 240 6.53 -8.77 -8.21
CA ALA A 240 7.41 -9.10 -9.33
C ALA A 240 7.14 -8.17 -10.52
N ASP A 241 5.87 -7.99 -10.89
CA ASP A 241 5.46 -7.17 -12.03
C ASP A 241 5.67 -5.67 -11.81
N ALA A 242 5.44 -5.17 -10.59
CA ALA A 242 5.64 -3.76 -10.25
C ALA A 242 7.11 -3.36 -10.30
N PHE A 243 8.00 -4.22 -9.78
CA PHE A 243 9.39 -3.88 -9.50
C PHE A 243 10.42 -4.70 -10.28
N LYS A 244 10.03 -5.43 -11.34
CA LYS A 244 10.91 -6.34 -12.12
C LYS A 244 12.24 -5.74 -12.59
N ASN A 245 12.30 -4.43 -12.81
CA ASN A 245 13.51 -3.75 -13.27
C ASN A 245 14.32 -3.13 -12.12
N ALA A 246 13.79 -3.14 -10.91
CA ALA A 246 14.37 -2.49 -9.75
C ALA A 246 15.44 -3.37 -9.09
N PRO A 247 16.48 -2.77 -8.49
CA PRO A 247 17.53 -3.50 -7.78
C PRO A 247 17.06 -3.93 -6.37
N VAL A 248 15.97 -4.69 -6.28
CA VAL A 248 15.39 -5.09 -4.99
C VAL A 248 16.39 -5.97 -4.21
N THR A 249 16.74 -5.51 -3.02
CA THR A 249 17.64 -6.21 -2.08
C THR A 249 16.93 -6.69 -0.82
N GLU A 250 15.73 -6.18 -0.53
CA GLU A 250 14.91 -6.59 0.61
C GLU A 250 13.44 -6.77 0.23
N LEU A 251 12.86 -7.90 0.63
CA LEU A 251 11.44 -8.19 0.51
C LEU A 251 10.87 -8.55 1.89
N ARG A 252 9.84 -7.81 2.31
CA ARG A 252 9.14 -8.00 3.57
C ARG A 252 7.67 -8.33 3.34
N VAL A 253 7.15 -9.30 4.07
CA VAL A 253 5.73 -9.66 4.16
C VAL A 253 5.25 -9.30 5.57
N ASP A 254 4.35 -8.34 5.62
CA ASP A 254 3.72 -7.76 6.81
C ASP A 254 2.21 -7.92 6.70
N GLY A 255 1.75 -9.17 6.56
CA GLY A 255 0.35 -9.52 6.37
C GLY A 255 -0.04 -9.74 4.90
N HIS A 256 -0.96 -10.69 4.70
CA HIS A 256 -1.49 -11.11 3.39
C HIS A 256 -2.85 -11.87 3.52
N ASP A 257 -3.54 -11.66 4.64
CA ASP A 257 -4.86 -12.21 4.98
C ASP A 257 -5.13 -13.66 4.50
N LYS A 258 -6.19 -13.92 3.70
CA LYS A 258 -6.61 -15.26 3.27
C LYS A 258 -5.95 -15.72 1.97
N HIS A 259 -5.02 -14.95 1.42
CA HIS A 259 -4.40 -15.29 0.14
C HIS A 259 -3.14 -16.12 0.34
N LYS A 260 -2.99 -17.16 -0.49
CA LYS A 260 -1.89 -18.11 -0.41
C LYS A 260 -0.65 -17.51 -1.06
N MET A 261 0.51 -17.84 -0.49
CA MET A 261 1.85 -17.59 -1.06
C MET A 261 2.59 -18.92 -1.15
N ASP A 262 2.35 -19.66 -2.23
CA ASP A 262 2.87 -21.01 -2.43
C ASP A 262 4.31 -21.05 -2.95
N GLU A 263 4.84 -22.27 -3.14
CA GLU A 263 6.20 -22.49 -3.62
C GLU A 263 6.45 -21.89 -5.01
N GLU A 264 5.48 -21.97 -5.93
CA GLU A 264 5.64 -21.51 -7.31
C GLU A 264 5.69 -19.98 -7.35
N GLN A 265 4.81 -19.33 -6.60
CA GLN A 265 4.77 -17.88 -6.45
C GLN A 265 6.06 -17.34 -5.80
N TRP A 266 6.55 -18.01 -4.75
CA TRP A 266 7.84 -17.68 -4.14
C TRP A 266 9.01 -17.92 -5.09
N ALA A 267 9.03 -19.02 -5.83
CA ALA A 267 10.11 -19.28 -6.78
C ALA A 267 10.14 -18.20 -7.89
N HIS A 268 8.98 -17.78 -8.38
CA HIS A 268 8.86 -16.73 -9.38
C HIS A 268 9.41 -15.38 -8.90
N VAL A 269 9.03 -14.94 -7.69
CA VAL A 269 9.51 -13.65 -7.16
C VAL A 269 11.02 -13.69 -6.84
N LEU A 270 11.54 -14.82 -6.33
CA LEU A 270 12.96 -15.00 -6.04
C LEU A 270 13.82 -15.05 -7.32
N LEU A 271 13.26 -15.54 -8.43
CA LEU A 271 13.88 -15.47 -9.76
C LEU A 271 13.91 -14.04 -10.31
N THR A 272 12.84 -13.27 -10.04
CA THR A 272 12.72 -11.88 -10.49
C THR A 272 13.74 -10.98 -9.78
N PHE A 273 14.06 -11.26 -8.52
CA PHE A 273 15.02 -10.49 -7.71
C PHE A 273 16.28 -11.29 -7.36
N PRO A 274 17.22 -11.48 -8.30
CA PRO A 274 18.41 -12.29 -8.06
C PRO A 274 19.36 -11.70 -7.00
N HIS A 275 19.33 -10.38 -6.79
CA HIS A 275 20.17 -9.65 -5.84
C HIS A 275 19.56 -9.52 -4.44
N LEU A 276 18.48 -10.27 -4.16
CA LEU A 276 17.80 -10.24 -2.87
C LEU A 276 18.74 -10.71 -1.74
N ARG A 277 18.96 -9.84 -0.75
CA ARG A 277 19.84 -10.07 0.41
C ARG A 277 19.07 -10.34 1.69
N ARG A 278 17.83 -9.83 1.79
CA ARG A 278 17.00 -9.94 2.98
C ARG A 278 15.59 -10.35 2.60
N VAL A 279 15.06 -11.37 3.28
CA VAL A 279 13.64 -11.74 3.22
C VAL A 279 13.09 -11.76 4.64
N ALA A 280 11.95 -11.13 4.85
CA ALA A 280 11.29 -11.10 6.15
C ALA A 280 9.82 -11.47 6.01
N ILE A 281 9.35 -12.47 6.76
CA ILE A 281 7.92 -12.73 6.98
C ILE A 281 7.66 -12.42 8.45
N VAL A 282 7.13 -11.23 8.71
CA VAL A 282 6.92 -10.73 10.07
C VAL A 282 5.49 -10.93 10.55
N ASP A 283 4.54 -11.00 9.61
CA ASP A 283 3.16 -11.39 9.86
C ASP A 283 2.63 -12.23 8.70
N THR A 284 1.89 -13.27 9.03
CA THR A 284 1.36 -14.26 8.09
C THR A 284 0.18 -14.98 8.72
N ARG A 285 -0.76 -15.47 7.91
CA ARG A 285 -1.90 -16.25 8.42
C ARG A 285 -1.52 -17.72 8.54
N GLU A 286 -1.88 -18.39 9.62
CA GLU A 286 -1.62 -19.84 9.74
C GLU A 286 -2.56 -20.71 8.90
N GLY A 287 -2.22 -21.99 8.77
CA GLY A 287 -3.02 -22.98 8.06
C GLY A 287 -2.64 -23.01 6.60
N GLU A 288 -3.63 -23.08 5.70
CA GLU A 288 -3.36 -23.19 4.27
C GLU A 288 -2.79 -21.91 3.63
N CYS A 289 -2.87 -20.78 4.32
CA CYS A 289 -2.39 -19.49 3.83
C CYS A 289 -0.98 -19.15 4.33
N ASP A 290 -0.35 -20.01 5.12
CA ASP A 290 0.96 -19.73 5.71
C ASP A 290 2.03 -19.50 4.63
N ALA A 291 2.61 -18.31 4.61
CA ALA A 291 3.61 -17.92 3.61
C ALA A 291 4.98 -18.57 3.87
N ARG A 292 5.24 -19.05 5.10
CA ARG A 292 6.58 -19.52 5.50
C ARG A 292 6.97 -20.84 4.84
N PRO A 293 6.12 -21.89 4.80
CA PRO A 293 6.46 -23.14 4.14
C PRO A 293 6.72 -22.99 2.63
N GLY A 294 5.94 -22.13 1.95
CA GLY A 294 6.13 -21.82 0.53
C GLY A 294 7.51 -21.24 0.26
N LEU A 295 7.92 -20.24 1.05
CA LEU A 295 9.26 -19.64 0.97
C LEU A 295 10.38 -20.66 1.22
N LEU A 296 10.26 -21.46 2.30
CA LEU A 296 11.30 -22.44 2.66
C LEU A 296 11.44 -23.56 1.61
N LYS A 297 10.34 -23.95 0.96
CA LYS A 297 10.37 -24.88 -0.18
C LYS A 297 11.04 -24.22 -1.38
N ALA A 298 10.61 -23.03 -1.78
CA ALA A 298 11.16 -22.32 -2.92
C ALA A 298 12.67 -22.08 -2.78
N LEU A 299 13.17 -21.72 -1.59
CA LEU A 299 14.60 -21.52 -1.33
C LEU A 299 15.46 -22.79 -1.46
N ARG A 300 14.84 -23.98 -1.39
CA ARG A 300 15.49 -25.28 -1.64
C ARG A 300 15.45 -25.67 -3.10
N SER A 301 14.40 -25.25 -3.81
CA SER A 301 14.18 -25.59 -5.21
C SER A 301 15.34 -25.10 -6.09
N VAL A 302 15.67 -25.91 -7.09
CA VAL A 302 16.68 -25.61 -8.09
C VAL A 302 15.94 -25.22 -9.36
N PRO A 303 16.19 -24.04 -9.96
CA PRO A 303 15.56 -23.67 -11.21
C PRO A 303 15.82 -24.74 -12.27
N SER A 304 14.78 -25.16 -13.00
CA SER A 304 14.92 -26.21 -14.01
C SER A 304 16.01 -25.84 -15.02
N GLY A 305 17.08 -26.65 -15.10
CA GLY A 305 18.19 -26.44 -16.03
C GLY A 305 19.34 -25.56 -15.53
N SER A 306 19.31 -25.09 -14.28
CA SER A 306 20.44 -24.37 -13.65
C SER A 306 21.01 -25.17 -12.46
N SER A 307 22.30 -25.03 -12.20
CA SER A 307 22.91 -25.49 -10.94
C SER A 307 22.87 -24.41 -9.85
N GLU A 308 22.36 -23.22 -10.16
CA GLU A 308 22.39 -22.06 -9.26
C GLU A 308 21.23 -22.08 -8.27
N VAL A 309 21.53 -21.64 -7.05
CA VAL A 309 20.55 -21.54 -5.96
C VAL A 309 19.79 -20.24 -6.09
N LEU A 310 18.46 -20.29 -5.90
CA LEU A 310 17.63 -19.08 -5.81
C LEU A 310 18.13 -18.13 -4.71
N CYS A 311 18.19 -16.84 -5.05
CA CYS A 311 18.74 -15.78 -4.22
C CYS A 311 20.08 -16.17 -3.59
N ALA A 312 21.10 -16.31 -4.45
CA ALA A 312 22.46 -16.64 -4.03
C ALA A 312 23.06 -15.59 -3.07
N GLU A 313 22.61 -14.34 -3.15
CA GLU A 313 23.02 -13.23 -2.28
C GLU A 313 22.25 -13.16 -0.95
N LEU A 314 21.30 -14.06 -0.68
CA LEU A 314 20.51 -14.02 0.55
C LEU A 314 21.40 -14.19 1.79
N GLN A 315 21.44 -13.15 2.63
CA GLN A 315 22.24 -13.06 3.85
C GLN A 315 21.40 -13.14 5.11
N SER A 316 20.20 -12.57 5.09
CA SER A 316 19.32 -12.47 6.26
C SER A 316 17.94 -13.04 5.97
N LEU A 317 17.42 -13.83 6.92
CA LEU A 317 16.05 -14.29 6.93
C LEU A 317 15.39 -13.91 8.26
N THR A 318 14.18 -13.36 8.20
CA THR A 318 13.36 -13.10 9.40
C THR A 318 12.06 -13.87 9.28
N LEU A 319 11.73 -14.69 10.28
CA LEU A 319 10.53 -15.53 10.26
C LEU A 319 9.75 -15.38 11.56
N VAL A 320 8.45 -15.13 11.43
CA VAL A 320 7.52 -15.16 12.54
C VAL A 320 7.14 -16.58 12.93
N ALA A 321 7.05 -16.84 14.23
CA ALA A 321 6.60 -18.07 14.84
C ALA A 321 5.41 -17.76 15.77
N GLN A 322 4.19 -17.95 15.25
CA GLN A 322 2.96 -17.55 15.93
C GLN A 322 2.52 -18.53 17.03
N ARG A 323 2.57 -19.85 16.78
CA ARG A 323 2.09 -20.87 17.73
C ARG A 323 3.20 -21.75 18.31
N PRO A 324 3.38 -21.75 19.66
CA PRO A 324 4.39 -22.56 20.33
C PRO A 324 4.32 -24.07 20.04
N ARG A 325 3.12 -24.60 19.78
CA ARG A 325 2.91 -26.04 19.55
C ARG A 325 3.55 -26.55 18.24
N HIS A 326 3.82 -25.66 17.29
CA HIS A 326 4.42 -25.99 15.99
C HIS A 326 5.91 -25.59 15.91
N ASP A 327 6.49 -25.06 16.99
CA ASP A 327 7.87 -24.55 16.96
C ASP A 327 8.88 -25.62 16.53
N ALA A 328 8.70 -26.87 16.98
CA ALA A 328 9.61 -27.98 16.65
C ALA A 328 9.51 -28.41 15.18
N GLU A 329 8.29 -28.51 14.65
CA GLU A 329 8.03 -28.83 13.23
C GLU A 329 8.61 -27.72 12.34
N PHE A 330 8.29 -26.47 12.66
CA PHE A 330 8.78 -25.32 11.91
C PHE A 330 10.30 -25.19 11.97
N ALA A 331 10.92 -25.43 13.14
CA ALA A 331 12.38 -25.46 13.25
C ALA A 331 13.01 -26.55 12.38
N ALA A 332 12.36 -27.71 12.23
CA ALA A 332 12.86 -28.78 11.37
C ALA A 332 12.81 -28.40 9.88
N GLU A 333 11.76 -27.72 9.43
CA GLU A 333 11.67 -27.19 8.05
C GLU A 333 12.77 -26.16 7.76
N ILE A 334 13.04 -25.27 8.72
CA ILE A 334 14.14 -24.30 8.61
C ILE A 334 15.49 -25.03 8.54
N VAL A 335 15.71 -26.05 9.39
CA VAL A 335 16.93 -26.86 9.36
C VAL A 335 17.16 -27.47 7.99
N GLU A 336 16.14 -28.08 7.40
CA GLU A 336 16.22 -28.73 6.10
C GLU A 336 16.62 -27.72 5.01
N CYS A 337 15.94 -26.57 4.96
CA CYS A 337 16.26 -25.49 4.04
C CYS A 337 17.70 -24.97 4.19
N LEU A 338 18.13 -24.67 5.42
CA LEU A 338 19.46 -24.12 5.68
C LEU A 338 20.58 -25.14 5.43
N ALA A 339 20.34 -26.42 5.74
CA ALA A 339 21.30 -27.49 5.49
C ALA A 339 21.55 -27.66 3.99
N GLU A 340 20.50 -27.72 3.17
CA GLU A 340 20.62 -27.81 1.72
C GLU A 340 21.36 -26.60 1.13
N ARG A 341 21.00 -25.38 1.56
CA ARG A 341 21.69 -24.16 1.11
C ARG A 341 23.17 -24.16 1.51
N SER A 342 23.49 -24.64 2.72
CA SER A 342 24.87 -24.75 3.18
C SER A 342 25.68 -25.76 2.37
N VAL A 343 25.10 -26.91 1.98
CA VAL A 343 25.75 -27.89 1.10
C VAL A 343 26.11 -27.27 -0.26
N ARG A 344 25.29 -26.31 -0.72
CA ARG A 344 25.52 -25.54 -1.95
C ARG A 344 26.41 -24.30 -1.77
N GLY A 345 27.04 -24.13 -0.60
CA GLY A 345 27.95 -23.02 -0.32
C GLY A 345 27.27 -21.66 -0.11
N ARG A 346 25.95 -21.64 0.14
CA ARG A 346 25.13 -20.45 0.36
C ARG A 346 24.60 -20.38 1.79
N ARG A 347 25.50 -20.49 2.76
CA ARG A 347 25.16 -20.43 4.18
C ARG A 347 24.58 -19.06 4.55
N LEU A 348 23.45 -19.06 5.26
CA LEU A 348 22.80 -17.85 5.75
C LEU A 348 23.63 -17.20 6.87
N GLN A 349 23.77 -15.88 6.85
CA GLN A 349 24.53 -15.14 7.85
C GLN A 349 23.70 -14.85 9.08
N ASP A 350 22.51 -14.28 8.91
CA ASP A 350 21.63 -13.88 10.00
C ASP A 350 20.26 -14.56 9.87
N LEU A 351 19.78 -15.15 10.97
CA LEU A 351 18.40 -15.59 11.12
C LEU A 351 17.78 -14.90 12.32
N CYS A 352 16.68 -14.19 12.12
CA CYS A 352 15.86 -13.63 13.18
C CYS A 352 14.55 -14.41 13.31
N MET A 353 14.26 -14.90 14.52
CA MET A 353 12.99 -15.52 14.83
C MET A 353 12.12 -14.56 15.64
N ILE A 354 10.97 -14.17 15.10
CA ILE A 354 9.98 -13.37 15.83
C ILE A 354 9.04 -14.33 16.56
N LEU A 355 9.10 -14.38 17.89
CA LEU A 355 8.25 -15.26 18.69
C LEU A 355 7.05 -14.47 19.21
N VAL A 356 5.85 -14.78 18.71
CA VAL A 356 4.62 -14.10 19.11
C VAL A 356 4.05 -14.73 20.38
N HIS A 357 3.65 -13.91 21.34
CA HIS A 357 3.03 -14.41 22.56
C HIS A 357 1.73 -15.16 22.27
N PRO A 358 1.56 -16.38 22.81
CA PRO A 358 0.28 -17.07 22.76
C PRO A 358 -0.76 -16.28 23.56
N LYS A 359 -1.97 -16.12 23.00
CA LYS A 359 -3.10 -15.58 23.76
C LYS A 359 -3.32 -16.41 25.02
N LYS A 360 -3.53 -15.75 26.17
CA LYS A 360 -3.75 -16.39 27.48
C LYS A 360 -5.00 -17.28 27.43
N THR A 361 -4.82 -18.54 27.05
CA THR A 361 -5.89 -19.54 26.94
C THR A 361 -5.83 -20.51 28.11
N GLY A 362 -5.77 -20.03 29.35
CA GLY A 362 -5.91 -20.83 30.59
C GLY A 362 -4.87 -21.95 30.86
N LYS A 363 -4.17 -22.46 29.84
CA LYS A 363 -3.08 -23.42 29.91
C LYS A 363 -1.77 -22.66 30.06
N LYS A 364 -0.83 -23.22 30.84
CA LYS A 364 0.58 -22.79 30.85
C LYS A 364 1.11 -22.90 29.43
N SER A 365 1.14 -21.77 28.74
CA SER A 365 1.79 -21.69 27.44
C SER A 365 3.31 -21.63 27.66
N PRO A 366 4.12 -22.20 26.75
CA PRO A 366 5.57 -22.12 26.87
C PRO A 366 6.04 -20.68 27.00
N THR A 367 6.98 -20.44 27.89
CA THR A 367 7.65 -19.15 28.05
C THR A 367 8.46 -18.82 26.80
N PHE A 368 8.73 -17.54 26.59
CA PHE A 368 9.61 -17.09 25.51
C PHE A 368 10.96 -17.81 25.52
N GLN A 369 11.58 -17.97 26.70
CA GLN A 369 12.84 -18.70 26.86
C GLN A 369 12.75 -20.17 26.46
N GLU A 370 11.66 -20.86 26.82
CA GLU A 370 11.43 -22.26 26.41
C GLU A 370 11.33 -22.40 24.90
N ARG A 371 10.63 -21.47 24.23
CA ARG A 371 10.53 -21.44 22.76
C ARG A 371 11.88 -21.13 22.11
N GLN A 372 12.62 -20.14 22.61
CA GLN A 372 13.96 -19.83 22.13
C GLN A 372 14.90 -21.04 22.18
N MET A 373 14.81 -21.86 23.23
CA MET A 373 15.64 -23.06 23.36
C MET A 373 15.37 -24.08 22.25
N VAL A 374 14.12 -24.22 21.79
CA VAL A 374 13.76 -25.12 20.67
C VAL A 374 14.57 -24.74 19.42
N TYR A 375 14.51 -23.48 19.01
CA TYR A 375 15.21 -22.97 17.84
C TYR A 375 16.73 -22.92 18.04
N THR A 376 17.20 -22.53 19.22
CA THR A 376 18.64 -22.43 19.51
C THR A 376 19.32 -23.80 19.42
N LYS A 377 18.67 -24.85 19.90
CA LYS A 377 19.21 -26.22 19.87
C LYS A 377 19.43 -26.73 18.44
N THR A 378 18.58 -26.34 17.50
CA THR A 378 18.58 -26.87 16.14
C THR A 378 19.26 -25.95 15.13
N LEU A 379 19.15 -24.62 15.27
CA LEU A 379 19.54 -23.66 14.23
C LEU A 379 20.88 -22.96 14.47
N LYS A 380 21.35 -22.88 15.72
CA LYS A 380 22.53 -22.08 16.09
C LYS A 380 23.80 -22.44 15.30
N THR A 381 23.96 -23.71 14.93
CA THR A 381 25.15 -24.18 14.19
C THR A 381 25.03 -23.96 12.68
N LEU A 382 23.83 -23.71 12.15
CA LEU A 382 23.55 -23.59 10.71
C LEU A 382 23.71 -22.16 10.21
N VAL A 383 23.53 -21.16 11.07
CA VAL A 383 23.62 -19.73 10.72
C VAL A 383 24.85 -19.08 11.35
N GLY A 384 25.23 -17.89 10.88
CA GLY A 384 26.29 -17.10 11.54
C GLY A 384 25.80 -16.51 12.87
N THR A 385 24.65 -15.85 12.83
CA THR A 385 23.98 -15.21 13.97
C THR A 385 22.53 -15.65 14.03
N LEU A 386 22.10 -16.11 15.21
CA LEU A 386 20.69 -16.37 15.50
C LEU A 386 20.18 -15.33 16.50
N ARG A 387 19.15 -14.58 16.11
CA ARG A 387 18.51 -13.53 16.93
C ARG A 387 17.05 -13.88 17.19
N PHE A 388 16.51 -13.31 18.25
CA PHE A 388 15.13 -13.49 18.63
C PHE A 388 14.51 -12.16 18.98
N GLU A 389 13.29 -11.96 18.50
CA GLU A 389 12.45 -10.84 18.90
C GLU A 389 11.18 -11.36 19.56
N GLU A 390 10.70 -10.63 20.56
CA GLU A 390 9.49 -10.96 21.27
C GLU A 390 8.39 -9.98 20.87
N HIS A 391 7.34 -10.49 20.23
CA HIS A 391 6.21 -9.67 19.81
C HIS A 391 4.97 -10.05 20.62
N LYS A 392 4.12 -9.06 20.88
CA LYS A 392 2.76 -9.31 21.38
C LYS A 392 1.92 -9.80 20.20
N PRO A 393 0.89 -10.64 20.43
CA PRO A 393 -0.07 -10.91 19.37
C PRO A 393 -0.62 -9.56 18.89
N PRO A 394 -0.83 -9.38 17.58
CA PRO A 394 -1.50 -8.21 17.08
C PRO A 394 -2.80 -8.02 17.87
N VAL A 395 -3.08 -6.77 18.25
CA VAL A 395 -4.21 -6.39 19.15
C VAL A 395 -5.55 -6.92 18.62
N HIS A 396 -5.58 -7.31 17.35
CA HIS A 396 -6.79 -7.53 16.57
C HIS A 396 -7.05 -8.97 16.12
N CYS A 397 -6.43 -9.99 16.74
CA CYS A 397 -6.92 -11.37 16.62
C CYS A 397 -8.29 -11.56 17.33
N GLU A 398 -9.18 -10.58 17.33
CA GLU A 398 -10.54 -10.67 17.87
C GLU A 398 -11.48 -11.35 16.88
N TYR A 399 -11.23 -12.59 16.47
CA TYR A 399 -12.35 -13.47 16.12
C TYR A 399 -12.09 -14.89 16.63
N ASN A 400 -13.11 -15.35 17.37
CA ASN A 400 -13.26 -16.68 17.91
C ASN A 400 -13.60 -17.69 16.79
N THR A 401 -13.35 -18.95 17.15
CA THR A 401 -13.75 -20.23 16.50
C THR A 401 -13.06 -20.64 15.22
#